data_AF-A0A9R0ELI0-F1
#
_entry.id   AF-A0A9R0ELI0-F1
#
_cell.length_a   1.000
_cell.length_b   1.000
_cell.length_c   1.000
_cell.angle_alpha   90.00
_cell.angle_beta   90.00
_cell.angle_gamma   90.00
#
_symmetry.space_group_name_H-M   'P 1'
#
loop_
_entity.id
_entity.type
_entity.pdbx_description
1 polymer ?
#
loop_
_entity_poly.entity_id
_entity_poly.type
_entity_poly.pdbx_seq_one_letter_code
_entity_poly.pdbx_strand_id
1 'polypeptide(L)'
;MLPVVLVLLVATSALAAPGAYLNIIPIDEAIAPKDSGRGISAFRIDQATEITNEGEASAYLLTFAQIIKDLGNDGDRVSQALAAAQTIAYLGSVSSGVPGDACASADLINTVVSASRSGNNQAVRSATAKFVNYLSSLIDNIVELSVNPEGVRFAVGPRGNCAAGGRNYQFEAAWDSILASAPASSAHLVNEQYCAAKRLFKGFSVVSNNAGALLTAVSLPSVNQAFQRVIPQAVNFLSALPSGNAGFAASDLKQGLYNSV
;
A
#
# COMPACT_ATOMS: atom_id res chain seq x y z
N MET A 1 -41.01 25.05 -21.18
CA MET A 1 -41.04 23.62 -20.81
C MET A 1 -39.90 22.91 -21.53
N LEU A 2 -38.76 22.76 -20.86
CA LEU A 2 -37.81 21.66 -21.10
C LEU A 2 -38.15 20.59 -20.05
N PRO A 3 -38.13 19.28 -20.36
CA PRO A 3 -36.85 18.58 -20.56
C PRO A 3 -36.90 17.31 -21.44
N VAL A 4 -36.00 17.18 -22.43
CA VAL A 4 -35.66 15.87 -23.03
C VAL A 4 -34.17 15.82 -23.34
N VAL A 5 -33.31 16.11 -22.36
CA VAL A 5 -31.85 15.86 -22.44
C VAL A 5 -31.31 15.56 -21.04
N LEU A 6 -31.81 14.52 -20.36
CA LEU A 6 -31.18 14.06 -19.11
C LEU A 6 -31.51 12.61 -18.70
N VAL A 7 -31.64 11.68 -19.65
CA VAL A 7 -31.88 10.26 -19.31
C VAL A 7 -30.91 9.29 -20.00
N LEU A 8 -30.13 9.74 -21.00
CA LEU A 8 -29.21 8.86 -21.74
C LEU A 8 -27.73 8.93 -21.32
N LEU A 9 -27.37 9.79 -20.36
CA LEU A 9 -25.99 9.89 -19.82
C LEU A 9 -25.77 9.15 -18.50
N VAL A 10 -26.81 8.56 -17.91
CA VAL A 10 -26.71 7.76 -16.66
C VAL A 10 -26.70 6.26 -16.95
N ALA A 11 -27.13 5.83 -18.14
CA ALA A 11 -27.14 4.40 -18.52
C ALA A 11 -25.81 3.90 -19.08
N THR A 12 -24.93 4.78 -19.58
CA THR A 12 -23.62 4.37 -20.13
C THR A 12 -22.52 4.20 -19.08
N SER A 13 -22.69 4.74 -17.87
CA SER A 13 -21.72 4.59 -16.78
C SER A 13 -21.90 3.30 -15.96
N ALA A 14 -23.05 2.61 -16.09
CA ALA A 14 -23.25 1.30 -15.47
C ALA A 14 -22.68 0.13 -16.30
N LEU A 15 -22.54 0.29 -17.62
CA LEU A 15 -21.90 -0.70 -18.51
C LEU A 15 -20.39 -0.47 -18.72
N ALA A 16 -19.83 0.57 -18.12
CA ALA A 16 -18.38 0.83 -18.12
C ALA A 16 -17.71 0.42 -16.79
N ALA A 17 -18.33 -0.45 -16.00
CA ALA A 17 -17.54 -1.23 -15.05
C ALA A 17 -16.74 -2.23 -15.92
N PRO A 18 -15.40 -2.11 -16.03
CA PRO A 18 -14.63 -3.15 -16.69
C PRO A 18 -14.97 -4.46 -15.96
N GLY A 19 -15.64 -5.35 -16.67
CA GLY A 19 -15.88 -6.71 -16.19
C GLY A 19 -14.52 -7.37 -16.13
N ALA A 20 -13.87 -7.30 -14.96
CA ALA A 20 -12.64 -8.02 -14.72
C ALA A 20 -13.02 -9.49 -14.53
N TYR A 21 -12.66 -10.32 -15.50
CA TYR A 21 -12.70 -11.76 -15.34
C TYR A 21 -11.53 -12.15 -14.44
N LEU A 22 -11.84 -12.54 -13.20
CA LEU A 22 -10.88 -13.19 -12.32
C LEU A 22 -10.70 -14.62 -12.82
N ASN A 23 -9.55 -14.86 -13.46
CA ASN A 23 -9.14 -16.22 -13.79
C ASN A 23 -8.32 -16.76 -12.63
N ILE A 24 -8.88 -17.74 -11.91
CA ILE A 24 -8.16 -18.43 -10.84
C ILE A 24 -7.46 -19.62 -11.50
N ILE A 25 -6.13 -19.59 -11.47
CA ILE A 25 -5.29 -20.70 -11.96
C ILE A 25 -4.59 -21.37 -10.79
N PRO A 26 -4.26 -22.67 -10.90
CA PRO A 26 -3.37 -23.34 -9.96
C PRO A 26 -2.02 -22.61 -9.85
N ILE A 27 -1.43 -22.60 -8.65
CA ILE A 27 -0.17 -21.88 -8.40
C ILE A 27 1.00 -22.45 -9.21
N ASP A 28 0.97 -23.73 -9.54
CA ASP A 28 1.92 -24.43 -10.40
C ASP A 28 1.78 -24.06 -11.90
N GLU A 29 0.62 -23.52 -12.29
CA GLU A 29 0.38 -23.00 -13.64
C GLU A 29 0.63 -21.49 -13.74
N ALA A 30 0.83 -20.81 -12.60
CA ALA A 30 1.11 -19.39 -12.56
C ALA A 30 2.53 -19.11 -13.08
N ILE A 31 2.61 -18.38 -14.21
CA ILE A 31 3.88 -17.95 -14.78
C ILE A 31 4.39 -16.76 -13.96
N ALA A 32 5.44 -16.98 -13.18
CA ALA A 32 6.12 -15.91 -12.45
C ALA A 32 6.57 -14.79 -13.42
N PRO A 33 6.46 -13.51 -13.04
CA PRO A 33 6.94 -12.41 -13.86
C PRO A 33 8.44 -12.58 -14.17
N LYS A 34 8.88 -12.20 -15.37
CA LYS A 34 10.30 -12.27 -15.70
C LYS A 34 11.09 -11.20 -14.94
N ASP A 35 12.28 -11.55 -14.48
CA ASP A 35 13.19 -10.57 -13.89
C ASP A 35 13.61 -9.52 -14.94
N SER A 36 13.31 -8.26 -14.66
CA SER A 36 13.67 -7.12 -15.49
C SER A 36 15.07 -6.57 -15.18
N GLY A 37 15.79 -7.16 -14.21
CA GLY A 37 17.11 -6.72 -13.74
C GLY A 37 17.08 -5.44 -12.91
N ARG A 38 15.88 -4.92 -12.60
CA ARG A 38 15.70 -3.69 -11.83
C ARG A 38 15.68 -3.95 -10.33
N GLY A 39 15.99 -2.89 -9.57
CA GLY A 39 15.91 -2.91 -8.11
C GLY A 39 14.51 -3.25 -7.60
N ILE A 40 13.50 -2.46 -7.97
CA ILE A 40 12.09 -2.82 -7.75
C ILE A 40 11.52 -3.27 -9.09
N SER A 41 10.79 -4.39 -9.10
CA SER A 41 10.22 -5.00 -10.30
C SER A 41 9.06 -5.92 -9.94
N ALA A 42 8.20 -6.24 -10.92
CA ALA A 42 7.14 -7.22 -10.73
C ALA A 42 7.67 -8.56 -10.18
N PHE A 43 8.79 -9.05 -10.72
CA PHE A 43 9.43 -10.29 -10.25
C PHE A 43 9.79 -10.25 -8.75
N ARG A 44 10.42 -9.16 -8.31
CA ARG A 44 10.83 -9.04 -6.89
C ARG A 44 9.65 -8.87 -5.95
N ILE A 45 8.64 -8.12 -6.40
CA ILE A 45 7.40 -7.95 -5.64
C ILE A 45 6.68 -9.30 -5.52
N ASP A 46 6.59 -10.05 -6.61
CA ASP A 46 5.97 -11.39 -6.66
C ASP A 46 6.63 -12.34 -5.65
N GLN A 47 7.96 -12.48 -5.72
CA GLN A 47 8.74 -13.28 -4.77
C GLN A 47 8.53 -12.83 -3.32
N ALA A 48 8.55 -11.52 -3.07
CA ALA A 48 8.34 -10.98 -1.73
C ALA A 48 6.94 -11.30 -1.19
N THR A 49 5.92 -11.38 -2.05
CA THR A 49 4.54 -11.68 -1.67
C THR A 49 4.25 -13.17 -1.45
N GLU A 50 5.09 -14.08 -1.96
CA GLU A 50 4.96 -15.54 -1.76
C GLU A 50 5.03 -15.96 -0.29
N ILE A 51 5.62 -15.15 0.61
CA ILE A 51 5.65 -15.46 2.05
C ILE A 51 4.26 -15.37 2.70
N THR A 52 3.29 -14.77 2.02
CA THR A 52 1.93 -14.61 2.53
C THR A 52 1.02 -15.71 2.01
N ASN A 53 0.08 -16.15 2.84
CA ASN A 53 -0.99 -17.03 2.39
C ASN A 53 -2.18 -16.16 1.98
N GLU A 54 -2.21 -15.73 0.72
CA GLU A 54 -3.19 -14.75 0.18
C GLU A 54 -4.66 -15.20 0.24
N GLY A 55 -4.94 -16.41 0.75
CA GLY A 55 -6.29 -16.99 0.82
C GLY A 55 -7.33 -16.18 1.61
N GLU A 56 -6.89 -15.25 2.46
CA GLU A 56 -7.79 -14.35 3.22
C GLU A 56 -7.82 -12.91 2.66
N ALA A 57 -7.02 -12.61 1.63
CA ALA A 57 -6.99 -11.29 1.02
C ALA A 57 -8.26 -11.04 0.19
N SER A 58 -8.89 -9.88 0.41
CA SER A 58 -10.04 -9.48 -0.42
C SER A 58 -9.60 -9.28 -1.88
N ALA A 59 -10.49 -9.52 -2.84
CA ALA A 59 -10.21 -9.32 -4.27
C ALA A 59 -9.63 -7.93 -4.61
N TYR A 60 -10.03 -6.88 -3.89
CA TYR A 60 -9.49 -5.53 -4.08
C TYR A 60 -8.05 -5.37 -3.57
N LEU A 61 -7.67 -6.13 -2.55
CA LEU A 61 -6.29 -6.16 -2.03
C LEU A 61 -5.37 -6.91 -3.02
N LEU A 62 -5.85 -8.00 -3.60
CA LEU A 62 -5.17 -8.72 -4.69
C LEU A 62 -5.05 -7.87 -5.95
N THR A 63 -6.11 -7.12 -6.30
CA THR A 63 -6.06 -6.14 -7.40
C THR A 63 -5.00 -5.08 -7.12
N PHE A 64 -4.91 -4.61 -5.88
CA PHE A 64 -3.88 -3.66 -5.50
C PHE A 64 -2.48 -4.26 -5.64
N ALA A 65 -2.26 -5.52 -5.22
CA ALA A 65 -1.00 -6.23 -5.40
C ALA A 65 -0.57 -6.30 -6.88
N GLN A 66 -1.51 -6.55 -7.80
CA GLN A 66 -1.21 -6.54 -9.23
C GLN A 66 -0.78 -5.14 -9.72
N ILE A 67 -1.48 -4.08 -9.31
CA ILE A 67 -1.13 -2.71 -9.70
C ILE A 67 0.26 -2.33 -9.16
N ILE A 68 0.65 -2.79 -7.96
CA ILE A 68 1.99 -2.59 -7.41
C ILE A 68 3.06 -3.25 -8.31
N LYS A 69 2.80 -4.47 -8.80
CA LYS A 69 3.72 -5.18 -9.71
C LYS A 69 3.93 -4.38 -11.01
N ASP A 70 2.86 -3.85 -11.58
CA ASP A 70 2.92 -3.02 -12.79
C ASP A 70 3.69 -1.71 -12.54
N LEU A 71 3.44 -1.07 -11.39
CA LEU A 71 4.15 0.15 -10.99
C LEU A 71 5.66 -0.10 -10.77
N GLY A 72 6.04 -1.25 -10.22
CA GLY A 72 7.43 -1.66 -10.11
C GLY A 72 8.16 -1.72 -11.46
N ASN A 73 7.43 -1.90 -12.56
CA ASN A 73 7.98 -1.96 -13.91
C ASN A 73 8.07 -0.59 -14.61
N ASP A 74 7.52 0.50 -14.06
CA ASP A 74 7.56 1.82 -14.70
C ASP A 74 8.96 2.47 -14.65
N GLY A 75 9.83 2.00 -13.75
CA GLY A 75 11.27 2.30 -13.77
C GLY A 75 11.69 3.67 -13.27
N ASP A 76 10.78 4.65 -13.21
CA ASP A 76 11.06 5.94 -12.59
C ASP A 76 11.15 5.83 -11.05
N ARG A 77 11.89 6.75 -10.44
CA ARG A 77 12.19 6.71 -9.01
C ARG A 77 10.94 6.82 -8.13
N VAL A 78 9.96 7.61 -8.54
CA VAL A 78 8.73 7.87 -7.77
C VAL A 78 7.86 6.61 -7.77
N SER A 79 7.69 5.98 -8.93
CA SER A 79 6.95 4.73 -9.08
C SER A 79 7.65 3.57 -8.37
N GLN A 80 8.98 3.45 -8.46
CA GLN A 80 9.72 2.43 -7.71
C GLN A 80 9.57 2.57 -6.19
N ALA A 81 9.68 3.80 -5.68
CA ALA A 81 9.51 4.07 -4.26
C ALA A 81 8.09 3.79 -3.78
N LEU A 82 7.09 4.21 -4.57
CA LEU A 82 5.68 3.95 -4.30
C LEU A 82 5.37 2.45 -4.33
N ALA A 83 5.87 1.72 -5.32
CA ALA A 83 5.75 0.26 -5.41
C ALA A 83 6.39 -0.44 -4.21
N ALA A 84 7.59 -0.03 -3.79
CA ALA A 84 8.24 -0.58 -2.60
C ALA A 84 7.43 -0.31 -1.32
N ALA A 85 7.00 0.93 -1.11
CA ALA A 85 6.23 1.34 0.06
C ALA A 85 4.89 0.61 0.14
N GLN A 86 4.21 0.47 -1.00
CA GLN A 86 2.94 -0.23 -1.09
C GLN A 86 3.08 -1.75 -0.96
N THR A 87 4.19 -2.34 -1.42
CA THR A 87 4.47 -3.76 -1.18
C THR A 87 4.60 -4.03 0.32
N ILE A 88 5.35 -3.18 1.04
CA ILE A 88 5.50 -3.31 2.49
C ILE A 88 4.17 -3.09 3.21
N ALA A 89 3.36 -2.13 2.77
CA ALA A 89 2.03 -1.90 3.31
C ALA A 89 1.08 -3.09 3.04
N TYR A 90 1.11 -3.67 1.85
CA TYR A 90 0.36 -4.87 1.49
C TYR A 90 0.74 -6.02 2.42
N LEU A 91 2.02 -6.38 2.46
CA LEU A 91 2.56 -7.44 3.32
C LEU A 91 2.21 -7.20 4.78
N GLY A 92 2.38 -5.97 5.27
CA GLY A 92 2.04 -5.59 6.65
C GLY A 92 0.55 -5.67 6.96
N SER A 93 -0.32 -5.52 5.96
CA SER A 93 -1.77 -5.65 6.14
C SER A 93 -2.24 -7.11 6.23
N VAL A 94 -1.44 -8.06 5.73
CA VAL A 94 -1.73 -9.50 5.71
C VAL A 94 -0.75 -10.32 6.56
N SER A 95 0.15 -9.69 7.31
CA SER A 95 1.19 -10.38 8.09
C SER A 95 0.71 -10.93 9.43
N SER A 96 -0.52 -10.66 9.83
CA SER A 96 -1.10 -11.13 11.09
C SER A 96 -2.52 -11.64 10.87
N GLY A 97 -2.89 -12.79 11.46
CA GLY A 97 -4.24 -13.33 11.24
C GLY A 97 -5.35 -12.57 11.96
N VAL A 98 -5.05 -11.80 13.00
CA VAL A 98 -6.01 -10.83 13.56
C VAL A 98 -5.55 -9.41 13.19
N PRO A 99 -6.34 -8.65 12.42
CA PRO A 99 -5.94 -7.31 12.01
C PRO A 99 -5.74 -6.40 13.24
N GLY A 100 -4.69 -5.59 13.16
CA GLY A 100 -4.46 -4.47 14.07
C GLY A 100 -5.45 -3.32 13.85
N ASP A 101 -5.00 -2.08 13.99
CA ASP A 101 -5.76 -0.90 13.58
C ASP A 101 -4.95 0.01 12.66
N ALA A 102 -5.61 0.98 12.03
CA ALA A 102 -4.98 1.93 11.12
C ALA A 102 -4.92 3.36 11.66
N CYS A 103 -4.76 3.54 12.97
CA CYS A 103 -4.81 4.89 13.57
C CYS A 103 -3.60 5.74 13.18
N ALA A 104 -2.40 5.16 13.15
CA ALA A 104 -1.21 5.86 12.71
C ALA A 104 -1.33 6.33 11.25
N SER A 105 -1.92 5.48 10.39
CA SER A 105 -2.24 5.84 9.01
C SER A 105 -3.25 6.99 8.93
N ALA A 106 -4.36 6.89 9.67
CA ALA A 106 -5.42 7.90 9.67
C ALA A 106 -4.93 9.26 10.23
N ASP A 107 -4.13 9.26 11.30
CA ASP A 107 -3.54 10.45 11.90
C ASP A 107 -2.61 11.18 10.91
N LEU A 108 -1.73 10.43 10.22
CA LEU A 108 -0.88 11.00 9.19
C LEU A 108 -1.71 11.60 8.05
N ILE A 109 -2.69 10.86 7.53
CA ILE A 109 -3.53 11.33 6.42
C ILE A 109 -4.25 12.63 6.81
N ASN A 110 -4.90 12.65 7.97
CA ASN A 110 -5.61 13.82 8.44
C ASN A 110 -4.67 15.02 8.70
N THR A 111 -3.47 14.77 9.20
CA THR A 111 -2.45 15.80 9.41
C THR A 111 -1.98 16.39 8.08
N VAL A 112 -1.69 15.56 7.08
CA VAL A 112 -1.28 16.01 5.74
C VAL A 112 -2.39 16.84 5.09
N VAL A 113 -3.63 16.36 5.13
CA VAL A 113 -4.77 17.10 4.57
C VAL A 113 -5.07 18.39 5.33
N SER A 114 -4.86 18.43 6.64
CA SER A 114 -5.02 19.67 7.42
C SER A 114 -3.91 20.68 7.10
N ALA A 115 -2.67 20.20 6.93
CA ALA A 115 -1.52 21.03 6.60
C ALA A 115 -1.60 21.64 5.19
N SER A 116 -2.28 21.00 4.23
CA SER A 116 -2.51 21.61 2.92
C SER A 116 -3.36 22.88 2.99
N ARG A 117 -4.20 23.02 4.03
CA ARG A 117 -5.00 24.22 4.31
C ARG A 117 -4.27 25.23 5.19
N SER A 118 -3.48 24.75 6.16
CA SER A 118 -2.88 25.59 7.19
C SER A 118 -1.40 25.94 6.94
N GLY A 119 -0.74 25.31 5.97
CA GLY A 119 0.70 25.44 5.71
C GLY A 119 1.62 24.85 6.79
N ASN A 120 1.08 24.07 7.75
CA ASN A 120 1.86 23.56 8.89
C ASN A 120 2.70 22.31 8.53
N ASN A 121 3.79 22.53 7.80
CA ASN A 121 4.69 21.46 7.38
C ASN A 121 5.43 20.78 8.55
N GLN A 122 5.57 21.45 9.70
CA GLN A 122 6.19 20.87 10.88
C GLN A 122 5.34 19.74 11.47
N ALA A 123 4.01 19.92 11.49
CA ALA A 123 3.09 18.86 11.91
C ALA A 123 3.18 17.65 10.97
N VAL A 124 3.30 17.87 9.66
CA VAL A 124 3.47 16.79 8.66
C VAL A 124 4.73 15.99 8.92
N ARG A 125 5.88 16.65 9.15
CA ARG A 125 7.14 15.95 9.47
C ARG A 125 7.01 15.10 10.73
N SER A 126 6.46 15.67 11.80
CA SER A 126 6.25 14.93 13.06
C SER A 126 5.31 13.73 12.89
N ALA A 127 4.19 13.88 12.17
CA ALA A 127 3.26 12.78 11.89
C ALA A 127 3.90 11.72 11.00
N THR A 128 4.70 12.13 10.02
CA THR A 128 5.42 11.20 9.11
C THR A 128 6.43 10.37 9.90
N ALA A 129 7.19 10.98 10.83
CA ALA A 129 8.11 10.25 11.71
C ALA A 129 7.39 9.24 12.61
N LYS A 130 6.24 9.61 13.20
CA LYS A 130 5.42 8.66 13.97
C LYS A 130 4.91 7.51 13.11
N PHE A 131 4.48 7.80 11.88
CA PHE A 131 4.02 6.77 10.95
C PHE A 131 5.17 5.85 10.49
N VAL A 132 6.38 6.37 10.30
CA VAL A 132 7.58 5.54 10.02
C VAL A 132 7.91 4.61 11.18
N ASN A 133 7.77 5.05 12.43
CA ASN A 133 7.90 4.16 13.58
C ASN A 133 6.82 3.05 13.59
N TYR A 134 5.59 3.38 13.19
CA TYR A 134 4.53 2.38 13.02
C TYR A 134 4.85 1.39 11.88
N LEU A 135 5.33 1.88 10.72
CA LEU A 135 5.82 1.02 9.63
C LEU A 135 6.96 0.10 10.08
N SER A 136 7.80 0.55 11.01
CA SER A 136 8.88 -0.26 11.56
C SER A 136 8.36 -1.49 12.29
N SER A 137 7.26 -1.36 13.06
CA SER A 137 6.59 -2.50 13.68
C SER A 137 5.94 -3.45 12.66
N LEU A 138 5.42 -2.92 11.55
CA LEU A 138 4.92 -3.76 10.45
C LEU A 138 6.06 -4.52 9.77
N ILE A 139 7.22 -3.89 9.55
CA ILE A 139 8.41 -4.54 9.01
C ILE A 139 8.85 -5.70 9.90
N ASP A 140 8.82 -5.53 11.23
CA ASP A 140 9.15 -6.61 12.17
C ASP A 140 8.18 -7.79 12.05
N ASN A 141 6.88 -7.54 11.90
CA ASN A 141 5.90 -8.60 11.65
C ASN A 141 6.10 -9.30 10.31
N ILE A 142 6.52 -8.56 9.27
CA ILE A 142 6.84 -9.15 7.95
C ILE A 142 8.08 -10.05 8.06
N VAL A 143 9.08 -9.68 8.85
CA VAL A 143 10.25 -10.54 9.13
C VAL A 143 9.80 -11.82 9.86
N GLU A 144 8.96 -11.70 10.89
CA GLU A 144 8.45 -12.87 11.60
C GLU A 144 7.60 -13.76 10.67
N LEU A 145 6.77 -13.18 9.81
CA LEU A 145 6.04 -13.92 8.78
C LEU A 145 6.99 -14.71 7.86
N SER A 146 8.08 -14.08 7.44
CA SER A 146 9.11 -14.69 6.57
C SER A 146 9.87 -15.84 7.26
N VAL A 147 10.08 -15.77 8.57
CA VAL A 147 10.82 -16.78 9.36
C VAL A 147 9.91 -17.91 9.86
N ASN A 148 8.74 -17.54 10.38
CA ASN A 148 7.82 -18.41 11.10
C ASN A 148 6.35 -17.99 10.83
N PRO A 149 5.80 -18.35 9.66
CA PRO A 149 4.44 -17.96 9.28
C PRO A 149 3.36 -18.39 10.29
N GLU A 150 3.52 -19.55 10.92
CA GLU A 150 2.57 -20.06 11.92
C GLU A 150 2.57 -19.22 13.21
N GLY A 151 3.70 -18.59 13.54
CA GLY A 151 3.82 -17.72 14.71
C GLY A 151 2.97 -16.45 14.62
N VAL A 152 2.82 -15.90 13.41
CA VAL A 152 2.03 -14.67 13.17
C VAL A 152 0.59 -14.93 12.78
N ARG A 153 0.28 -16.16 12.32
CA ARG A 153 -1.06 -16.56 11.90
C ARG A 153 -2.13 -16.37 12.98
N PHE A 154 -1.77 -16.51 14.26
CA PHE A 154 -2.70 -16.29 15.38
C PHE A 154 -2.40 -15.02 16.17
N ALA A 155 -1.42 -14.23 15.73
CA ALA A 155 -1.03 -12.99 16.38
C ALA A 155 -1.99 -11.85 16.01
N VAL A 156 -2.08 -10.88 16.92
CA VAL A 156 -2.78 -9.62 16.70
C VAL A 156 -1.80 -8.61 16.14
N GLY A 157 -2.15 -8.01 15.00
CA GLY A 157 -1.35 -6.94 14.39
C GLY A 157 -1.24 -5.69 15.27
N PRO A 158 -0.36 -4.75 14.91
CA PRO A 158 -0.08 -3.57 15.74
C PRO A 158 -1.32 -2.69 15.93
N ARG A 159 -1.48 -2.13 17.13
CA ARG A 159 -2.61 -1.24 17.48
C ARG A 159 -2.12 0.17 17.83
N GLY A 160 -2.81 1.17 17.32
CA GLY A 160 -2.71 2.61 17.58
C GLY A 160 -3.91 3.19 18.36
N ASN A 161 -4.80 2.34 18.90
CA ASN A 161 -5.84 2.68 19.90
C ASN A 161 -7.00 3.60 19.42
N CYS A 162 -7.49 3.43 18.19
CA CYS A 162 -8.66 4.17 17.70
C CYS A 162 -9.90 3.28 17.66
N ALA A 163 -10.99 3.80 18.21
CA ALA A 163 -12.27 3.10 18.39
C ALA A 163 -12.95 2.63 17.08
N ALA A 164 -12.46 3.07 15.92
CA ALA A 164 -13.06 2.78 14.61
C ALA A 164 -12.09 2.15 13.60
N GLY A 165 -10.94 1.61 14.03
CA GLY A 165 -10.02 0.91 13.12
C GLY A 165 -9.50 1.79 11.98
N GLY A 166 -9.29 3.09 12.22
CA GLY A 166 -8.84 4.02 11.19
C GLY A 166 -9.90 4.46 10.17
N ARG A 167 -11.20 4.22 10.37
CA ARG A 167 -12.28 4.64 9.45
C ARG A 167 -12.42 6.14 9.21
N ASN A 168 -11.95 6.98 10.13
CA ASN A 168 -12.16 8.42 10.06
C ASN A 168 -10.91 9.14 9.54
N TYR A 169 -10.71 9.09 8.23
CA TYR A 169 -9.70 9.90 7.56
C TYR A 169 -10.23 10.56 6.29
N GLN A 170 -9.62 11.69 5.92
CA GLN A 170 -9.97 12.47 4.73
C GLN A 170 -9.47 11.79 3.44
N PHE A 171 -10.07 10.65 3.07
CA PHE A 171 -9.67 9.82 1.93
C PHE A 171 -9.57 10.61 0.61
N GLU A 172 -10.64 11.28 0.19
CA GLU A 172 -10.68 11.95 -1.12
C GLU A 172 -9.61 13.05 -1.21
N ALA A 173 -9.51 13.90 -0.18
CA ALA A 173 -8.51 14.97 -0.15
C ALA A 173 -7.06 14.45 -0.08
N ALA A 174 -6.84 13.27 0.53
CA ALA A 174 -5.53 12.62 0.51
C ALA A 174 -5.18 12.17 -0.91
N TRP A 175 -6.10 11.50 -1.59
CA TRP A 175 -5.90 11.00 -2.94
C TRP A 175 -5.80 12.11 -4.00
N ASP A 176 -6.46 13.25 -3.80
CA ASP A 176 -6.23 14.44 -4.62
C ASP A 176 -4.75 14.84 -4.57
N SER A 177 -4.13 14.83 -3.39
CA SER A 177 -2.71 15.16 -3.24
C SER A 177 -1.77 14.09 -3.83
N ILE A 178 -2.15 12.81 -3.72
CA ILE A 178 -1.38 11.68 -4.27
C ILE A 178 -1.39 11.75 -5.80
N LEU A 179 -2.57 11.89 -6.40
CA LEU A 179 -2.75 11.98 -7.85
C LEU A 179 -2.05 13.23 -8.42
N ALA A 180 -2.13 14.36 -7.73
CA ALA A 180 -1.41 15.58 -8.15
C ALA A 180 0.12 15.44 -8.12
N SER A 181 0.65 14.48 -7.35
CA SER A 181 2.08 14.19 -7.26
C SER A 181 2.56 13.05 -8.17
N ALA A 182 1.64 12.39 -8.87
CA ALA A 182 1.95 11.25 -9.71
C ALA A 182 2.71 11.69 -10.99
N PRO A 183 3.80 11.00 -11.37
CA PRO A 183 4.43 11.18 -12.67
C PRO A 183 3.45 10.94 -13.81
N ALA A 184 3.58 11.69 -14.90
CA ALA A 184 2.70 11.53 -16.07
C ALA A 184 2.75 10.12 -16.69
N SER A 185 3.89 9.44 -16.59
CA SER A 185 4.08 8.06 -17.06
C SER A 185 3.22 7.06 -16.28
N SER A 186 3.13 7.22 -14.97
CA SER A 186 2.45 6.28 -14.06
C SER A 186 1.09 6.77 -13.56
N ALA A 187 0.63 7.94 -14.00
CA ALA A 187 -0.63 8.54 -13.55
C ALA A 187 -1.85 7.62 -13.73
N HIS A 188 -1.86 6.80 -14.79
CA HIS A 188 -2.91 5.81 -15.02
C HIS A 188 -2.92 4.72 -13.93
N LEU A 189 -1.75 4.16 -13.58
CA LEU A 189 -1.61 3.18 -12.51
C LEU A 189 -1.97 3.77 -11.15
N VAL A 190 -1.50 5.00 -10.84
CA VAL A 190 -1.85 5.66 -9.57
C VAL A 190 -3.36 5.93 -9.48
N ASN A 191 -4.04 6.20 -10.61
CA ASN A 191 -5.50 6.32 -10.65
C ASN A 191 -6.22 4.96 -10.46
N GLU A 192 -5.65 3.86 -10.92
CA GLU A 192 -6.16 2.52 -10.59
C GLU A 192 -6.00 2.21 -9.10
N GLN A 193 -4.87 2.61 -8.49
CA GLN A 193 -4.66 2.49 -7.05
C GLN A 193 -5.71 3.29 -6.26
N TYR A 194 -6.06 4.49 -6.70
CA TYR A 194 -7.17 5.27 -6.13
C TYR A 194 -8.46 4.46 -6.13
N CYS A 195 -8.82 3.86 -7.26
CA CYS A 195 -10.03 3.07 -7.39
C CYS A 195 -10.04 1.86 -6.43
N ALA A 196 -8.95 1.11 -6.37
CA ALA A 196 -8.80 -0.04 -5.47
C ALA A 196 -8.82 0.40 -3.99
N ALA A 197 -8.06 1.43 -3.62
CA ALA A 197 -8.04 1.99 -2.28
C ALA A 197 -9.40 2.53 -1.84
N LYS A 198 -10.18 3.11 -2.76
CA LYS A 198 -11.54 3.61 -2.46
C LYS A 198 -12.50 2.47 -2.13
N ARG A 199 -12.35 1.32 -2.78
CA ARG A 199 -13.13 0.10 -2.47
C ARG A 199 -12.75 -0.45 -1.12
N LEU A 200 -11.45 -0.50 -0.81
CA LEU A 200 -10.93 -0.91 0.51
C LEU A 200 -11.40 0.02 1.63
N PHE A 201 -11.32 1.34 1.43
CA PHE A 201 -11.80 2.36 2.36
C PHE A 201 -13.29 2.20 2.67
N LYS A 202 -14.12 1.96 1.64
CA LYS A 202 -15.57 1.72 1.80
C LYS A 202 -15.92 0.32 2.28
N GLY A 203 -14.94 -0.56 2.44
CA GLY A 203 -15.13 -1.94 2.88
C GLY A 203 -15.66 -2.01 4.32
N PHE A 204 -16.57 -2.94 4.57
CA PHE A 204 -17.10 -3.17 5.92
C PHE A 204 -16.12 -3.94 6.83
N SER A 205 -15.28 -4.81 6.23
CA SER A 205 -14.25 -5.56 6.96
C SER A 205 -13.17 -4.63 7.52
N VAL A 206 -12.78 -4.85 8.77
CA VAL A 206 -11.67 -4.13 9.42
C VAL A 206 -10.37 -4.35 8.65
N VAL A 207 -10.12 -5.55 8.12
CA VAL A 207 -8.92 -5.86 7.32
C VAL A 207 -8.85 -4.95 6.09
N SER A 208 -9.93 -4.91 5.30
CA SER A 208 -9.98 -4.10 4.07
C SER A 208 -9.87 -2.61 4.39
N ASN A 209 -10.54 -2.12 5.43
CA ASN A 209 -10.50 -0.71 5.80
C ASN A 209 -9.10 -0.30 6.30
N ASN A 210 -8.49 -1.11 7.18
CA ASN A 210 -7.14 -0.89 7.66
C ASN A 210 -6.13 -0.89 6.52
N ALA A 211 -6.22 -1.86 5.60
CA ALA A 211 -5.38 -1.93 4.42
C ALA A 211 -5.57 -0.69 3.53
N GLY A 212 -6.81 -0.26 3.30
CA GLY A 212 -7.10 0.97 2.56
C GLY A 212 -6.47 2.22 3.18
N ALA A 213 -6.53 2.35 4.50
CA ALA A 213 -5.89 3.45 5.23
C ALA A 213 -4.35 3.37 5.15
N LEU A 214 -3.78 2.18 5.35
CA LEU A 214 -2.33 1.96 5.28
C LEU A 214 -1.77 2.24 3.88
N LEU A 215 -2.40 1.69 2.84
CA LEU A 215 -2.04 1.90 1.44
C LEU A 215 -2.18 3.37 1.05
N THR A 216 -3.21 4.06 1.53
CA THR A 216 -3.35 5.51 1.32
C THR A 216 -2.21 6.27 1.99
N ALA A 217 -1.88 5.95 3.26
CA ALA A 217 -0.85 6.64 4.02
C ALA A 217 0.55 6.49 3.41
N VAL A 218 0.94 5.28 2.97
CA VAL A 218 2.25 5.08 2.32
C VAL A 218 2.34 5.74 0.94
N SER A 219 1.19 6.01 0.32
CA SER A 219 1.12 6.67 -0.99
C SER A 219 1.24 8.20 -0.88
N LEU A 220 1.11 8.77 0.33
CA LEU A 220 1.22 10.21 0.53
C LEU A 220 2.60 10.73 0.07
N PRO A 221 2.68 11.95 -0.50
CA PRO A 221 3.94 12.49 -1.02
C PRO A 221 5.08 12.50 0.01
N SER A 222 4.79 12.81 1.27
CA SER A 222 5.81 12.83 2.34
C SER A 222 6.43 11.45 2.60
N VAL A 223 5.62 10.39 2.55
CA VAL A 223 6.11 9.01 2.76
C VAL A 223 6.80 8.50 1.50
N ASN A 224 6.27 8.78 0.32
CA ASN A 224 6.92 8.39 -0.92
C ASN A 224 8.32 9.04 -1.04
N GLN A 225 8.47 10.32 -0.66
CA GLN A 225 9.79 10.98 -0.62
C GLN A 225 10.77 10.32 0.35
N ALA A 226 10.31 9.84 1.50
CA ALA A 226 11.12 9.03 2.42
C ALA A 226 11.59 7.74 1.73
N PHE A 227 10.68 7.00 1.09
CA PHE A 227 11.00 5.78 0.35
C PHE A 227 11.95 6.00 -0.82
N GLN A 228 11.83 7.12 -1.55
CA GLN A 228 12.77 7.47 -2.62
C GLN A 228 14.22 7.56 -2.13
N ARG A 229 14.45 7.93 -0.87
CA ARG A 229 15.79 8.01 -0.26
C ARG A 229 16.34 6.65 0.17
N VAL A 230 15.47 5.66 0.32
CA VAL A 230 15.83 4.33 0.85
C VAL A 230 15.53 3.19 -0.13
N ILE A 231 15.39 3.48 -1.43
CA ILE A 231 15.14 2.46 -2.45
C ILE A 231 16.14 1.28 -2.34
N PRO A 232 17.47 1.49 -2.22
CA PRO A 232 18.40 0.36 -2.12
C PRO A 232 18.11 -0.54 -0.91
N GLN A 233 17.79 0.04 0.24
CA GLN A 233 17.46 -0.70 1.46
C GLN A 233 16.12 -1.45 1.31
N ALA A 234 15.13 -0.82 0.69
CA ALA A 234 13.83 -1.45 0.42
C ALA A 234 13.98 -2.63 -0.54
N VAL A 235 14.82 -2.47 -1.57
CA VAL A 235 15.19 -3.54 -2.50
C VAL A 235 15.83 -4.72 -1.78
N ASN A 236 16.82 -4.45 -0.92
CA ASN A 236 17.51 -5.50 -0.15
C ASN A 236 16.55 -6.22 0.78
N PHE A 237 15.66 -5.49 1.45
CA PHE A 237 14.65 -6.06 2.33
C PHE A 237 13.71 -7.00 1.57
N LEU A 238 13.09 -6.52 0.49
CA LEU A 238 12.16 -7.34 -0.32
C LEU A 238 12.85 -8.58 -0.90
N SER A 239 14.12 -8.46 -1.32
CA SER A 239 14.89 -9.60 -1.85
C SER A 239 15.23 -10.65 -0.79
N ALA A 240 15.30 -10.27 0.49
CA ALA A 240 15.66 -11.16 1.58
C ALA A 240 14.46 -11.96 2.12
N LEU A 241 13.23 -11.51 1.88
CA LEU A 241 12.02 -12.12 2.41
C LEU A 241 11.82 -13.61 2.03
N PRO A 242 12.02 -14.04 0.76
CA PRO A 242 11.83 -15.45 0.41
C PRO A 242 12.81 -16.38 1.11
N SER A 243 13.96 -15.86 1.56
CA SER A 243 15.01 -16.66 2.19
C SER A 243 14.80 -16.91 3.69
N GLY A 244 13.79 -16.28 4.31
CA GLY A 244 13.62 -16.32 5.76
C GLY A 244 14.68 -15.56 6.56
N ASN A 245 15.57 -14.81 5.91
CA ASN A 245 16.68 -14.11 6.55
C ASN A 245 16.68 -12.60 6.28
N ALA A 246 15.52 -11.96 6.52
CA ALA A 246 15.34 -10.54 6.26
C ALA A 246 15.71 -9.62 7.44
N GLY A 247 16.13 -10.16 8.59
CA GLY A 247 16.33 -9.36 9.82
C GLY A 247 17.35 -8.22 9.68
N PHE A 248 18.50 -8.48 9.06
CA PHE A 248 19.51 -7.43 8.83
C PHE A 248 19.01 -6.37 7.84
N ALA A 249 18.43 -6.80 6.71
CA ALA A 249 17.89 -5.90 5.70
C ALA A 249 16.71 -5.06 6.22
N ALA A 250 15.89 -5.64 7.09
CA ALA A 250 14.82 -4.95 7.81
C ALA A 250 15.37 -3.85 8.73
N SER A 251 16.43 -4.16 9.50
CA SER A 251 17.07 -3.16 10.37
C SER A 251 17.63 -1.98 9.57
N ASP A 252 18.29 -2.26 8.45
CA ASP A 252 18.85 -1.22 7.57
C ASP A 252 17.75 -0.36 6.93
N LEU A 253 16.67 -0.97 6.45
CA LEU A 253 15.51 -0.25 5.93
C LEU A 253 14.85 0.64 6.99
N LYS A 254 14.61 0.11 8.20
CA LYS A 254 14.02 0.88 9.31
C LYS A 254 14.88 2.10 9.66
N GLN A 255 16.20 1.91 9.78
CA GLN A 255 17.12 3.00 10.06
C GLN A 255 17.15 4.04 8.93
N GLY A 256 17.16 3.58 7.68
CA GLY A 256 17.10 4.45 6.51
C GLY A 256 15.83 5.30 6.52
N LEU A 257 14.67 4.69 6.78
CA LEU A 257 13.38 5.38 6.83
C LEU A 257 13.37 6.42 7.95
N TYR A 258 13.86 6.07 9.14
CA TYR A 258 13.94 7.00 10.27
C TYR A 258 14.82 8.22 9.96
N ASN A 259 15.94 8.02 9.27
CA ASN A 259 16.85 9.10 8.87
C ASN A 259 16.30 9.96 7.72
N SER A 260 15.22 9.52 7.07
CA SER A 260 14.69 10.15 5.86
C SER A 260 13.58 11.17 6.11
N VAL A 261 13.05 11.25 7.34
CA VAL A 261 11.86 12.04 7.74
C VAL A 261 12.15 13.19 8.69
#